data_AF-B0KJ49-F1
#
_entry.id   AF-B0KJ49-F1
#
_cell.length_a   1.000
_cell.length_b   1.000
_cell.length_c   1.000
_cell.angle_alpha   90.00
_cell.angle_beta   90.00
_cell.angle_gamma   90.00
#
_symmetry.space_group_name_H-M   'P 1'
#
loop_
_entity.id
_entity.type
_entity.pdbx_description
1 polymer ?
#
loop_
_entity_poly.entity_id
_entity_poly.type
_entity_poly.pdbx_seq_one_letter_code
_entity_poly.pdbx_strand_id
1 'polypeptide(L)'
;MNNFVRQSLEDFLNEIAKARKNFGYPVIVAFDRKTANNVLKQEFIERYTGELFLDPMNSEVDIEQGVSYHQLSDFCLDQPRLTFENADLSDSKATLMMRTVRGKQLQLSQAVGSTRRQVTRLAKASPINGPSLVFDIELKNTRNAVSENGRVYFSYAAGTNYAFYGGTTQFELDKLGLHFKEYFEAYTVQPGQREIIEYTLGELANLADLILKPKDFKIRTHGAPGTRLRNQASFGDGAVVLFVELEGFDSSNAIPPDRNDKLPYLLPDGYSANVLINSDFITKNLIIKQLKESASGISLLDWAPLLTGGLGYRATGELSIDGFEFYDNAGPNVTTFTKYNATYTCPPNMTQPKILE
;
A
#
# COMPACT_ATOMS: atom_id res chain seq x y z
N MET A 1 13.46 -25.40 -4.11
CA MET A 1 12.99 -25.04 -5.47
C MET A 1 11.65 -24.35 -5.30
N ASN A 2 11.64 -23.01 -5.36
CA ASN A 2 10.42 -22.22 -5.21
C ASN A 2 9.82 -22.05 -6.61
N ASN A 3 8.74 -22.77 -6.90
CA ASN A 3 7.87 -22.42 -8.02
C ASN A 3 7.03 -21.21 -7.60
N PHE A 4 7.66 -20.04 -7.63
CA PHE A 4 6.95 -18.78 -7.70
C PHE A 4 6.22 -18.74 -9.04
N VAL A 5 4.99 -18.22 -9.04
CA VAL A 5 4.30 -17.89 -10.30
C VAL A 5 4.00 -16.39 -10.26
N ARG A 6 5.02 -15.56 -10.01
CA ARG A 6 4.94 -14.19 -10.55
C ARG A 6 5.57 -14.24 -11.94
N GLN A 7 5.08 -13.38 -12.82
CA GLN A 7 5.59 -13.28 -14.18
C GLN A 7 7.04 -12.77 -14.16
N SER A 8 7.81 -13.13 -15.19
CA SER A 8 9.14 -12.56 -15.39
C SER A 8 9.05 -11.06 -15.70
N LEU A 9 10.17 -10.34 -15.57
CA LEU A 9 10.22 -8.94 -15.99
C LEU A 9 9.89 -8.80 -17.48
N GLU A 10 10.42 -9.69 -18.32
CA GLU A 10 10.18 -9.66 -19.77
C GLU A 10 8.70 -9.86 -20.10
N ASP A 11 8.05 -10.85 -19.48
CA ASP A 11 6.62 -11.09 -19.66
C ASP A 11 5.78 -9.90 -19.18
N PHE A 12 6.14 -9.31 -18.04
CA PHE A 12 5.49 -8.10 -17.54
C PHE A 12 5.61 -6.93 -18.51
N LEU A 13 6.82 -6.65 -19.02
CA LEU A 13 7.08 -5.57 -19.97
C LEU A 13 6.30 -5.79 -21.27
N ASN A 14 6.28 -7.02 -21.78
CA ASN A 14 5.49 -7.39 -22.95
C ASN A 14 3.98 -7.19 -22.71
N GLU A 15 3.48 -7.49 -21.51
CA GLU A 15 2.07 -7.33 -21.17
C GLU A 15 1.65 -5.85 -21.05
N ILE A 16 2.46 -5.01 -20.42
CA ILE A 16 2.16 -3.56 -20.31
C ILE A 16 2.37 -2.82 -21.64
N ALA A 17 3.17 -3.36 -22.56
CA ALA A 17 3.37 -2.78 -23.89
C ALA A 17 2.14 -2.94 -24.81
N LYS A 18 1.28 -3.95 -24.57
CA LYS A 18 0.10 -4.23 -25.41
C LYS A 18 -0.94 -3.11 -25.38
N ALA A 19 -1.11 -2.46 -24.23
CA ALA A 19 -2.11 -1.41 -24.05
C ALA A 19 -1.73 -0.48 -22.91
N ARG A 20 -2.12 0.79 -23.01
CA ARG A 20 -2.01 1.74 -21.90
C ARG A 20 -2.97 1.34 -20.78
N LYS A 21 -2.43 0.79 -19.69
CA LYS A 21 -3.20 0.36 -18.51
C LYS A 21 -3.08 1.35 -17.35
N ASN A 22 -3.20 2.64 -17.63
CA ASN A 22 -3.07 3.70 -16.63
C ASN A 22 -4.41 4.21 -16.06
N PHE A 23 -5.55 3.77 -16.62
CA PHE A 23 -6.90 4.06 -16.10
C PHE A 23 -7.20 5.55 -15.89
N GLY A 24 -6.62 6.42 -16.73
CA GLY A 24 -6.75 7.88 -16.60
C GLY A 24 -5.85 8.50 -15.53
N TYR A 25 -4.99 7.74 -14.86
CA TYR A 25 -4.02 8.25 -13.89
C TYR A 25 -2.66 8.54 -14.54
N PRO A 26 -1.96 9.60 -14.12
CA PRO A 26 -0.61 9.90 -14.57
C PRO A 26 0.45 9.01 -13.92
N VAL A 27 0.21 8.51 -12.70
CA VAL A 27 1.16 7.66 -11.96
C VAL A 27 0.42 6.53 -11.26
N ILE A 28 0.97 5.31 -11.33
CA ILE A 28 0.53 4.16 -10.53
C ILE A 28 1.75 3.62 -9.77
N VAL A 29 1.65 3.51 -8.46
CA VAL A 29 2.69 2.95 -7.59
C VAL A 29 2.20 1.62 -7.04
N ALA A 30 3.06 0.60 -7.01
CA ALA A 30 2.77 -0.66 -6.34
C ALA A 30 3.94 -1.06 -5.44
N PHE A 31 3.65 -1.61 -4.27
CA PHE A 31 4.64 -2.22 -3.39
C PHE A 31 4.09 -3.45 -2.70
N ASP A 32 4.96 -4.43 -2.48
CA ASP A 32 4.57 -5.75 -1.99
C ASP A 32 4.28 -5.79 -0.48
N ARG A 33 3.70 -6.90 -0.05
CA ARG A 33 3.46 -7.23 1.36
C ARG A 33 4.69 -7.08 2.24
N LYS A 34 5.86 -7.51 1.76
CA LYS A 34 7.09 -7.47 2.55
C LYS A 34 7.49 -6.01 2.83
N THR A 35 7.43 -5.17 1.81
CA THR A 35 7.71 -3.73 1.91
C THR A 35 6.72 -3.05 2.84
N ALA A 36 5.41 -3.30 2.66
CA ALA A 36 4.37 -2.75 3.54
C ALA A 36 4.60 -3.13 5.02
N ASN A 37 4.88 -4.41 5.29
CA ASN A 37 5.11 -4.90 6.65
C ASN A 37 6.44 -4.42 7.25
N ASN A 38 7.45 -4.12 6.44
CA ASN A 38 8.69 -3.49 6.91
C ASN A 38 8.44 -2.05 7.36
N VAL A 39 7.62 -1.29 6.62
CA VAL A 39 7.23 0.07 7.05
C VAL A 39 6.45 0.01 8.36
N LEU A 40 5.45 -0.88 8.47
CA LEU A 40 4.71 -1.05 9.73
C LEU A 40 5.58 -1.47 10.91
N LYS A 41 6.60 -2.30 10.65
CA LYS A 41 7.57 -2.65 11.67
C LYS A 41 8.34 -1.43 12.15
N GLN A 42 8.83 -0.61 11.23
CA GLN A 42 9.60 0.60 11.55
C GLN A 42 8.72 1.59 12.33
N GLU A 43 7.51 1.84 11.83
CA GLU A 43 6.52 2.68 12.50
C GLU A 43 6.20 2.18 13.92
N PHE A 44 6.02 0.87 14.11
CA PHE A 44 5.81 0.28 15.43
C PHE A 44 6.99 0.52 16.40
N ILE A 45 8.24 0.40 15.90
CA ILE A 45 9.45 0.66 16.71
C ILE A 45 9.50 2.14 17.14
N GLU A 46 9.28 3.06 16.20
CA GLU A 46 9.29 4.51 16.47
C GLU A 46 8.20 4.90 17.47
N ARG A 47 6.99 4.37 17.28
CA ARG A 47 5.86 4.58 18.20
C ARG A 47 6.11 4.06 19.59
N TYR A 48 6.78 2.92 19.73
CA TYR A 48 7.13 2.37 21.04
C TYR A 48 8.07 3.32 21.81
N THR A 49 9.00 3.98 21.11
CA THR A 49 9.87 4.99 21.72
C THR A 49 9.19 6.33 21.99
N GLY A 50 8.13 6.66 21.22
CA GLY A 50 7.39 7.92 21.31
C GLY A 50 6.08 7.86 22.09
N GLU A 51 5.84 6.82 22.88
CA GLU A 51 4.62 6.62 23.69
C GLU A 51 3.29 6.49 22.89
N LEU A 52 3.37 6.17 21.59
CA LEU A 52 2.21 5.98 20.70
C LEU A 52 1.86 4.49 20.51
N PHE A 53 1.77 3.74 21.61
CA PHE A 53 1.50 2.29 21.61
C PHE A 53 0.25 1.93 22.40
N LEU A 54 -0.34 0.77 22.10
CA LEU A 54 -1.53 0.27 22.80
C LEU A 54 -1.21 -0.07 24.25
N ASP A 55 -2.06 0.38 25.18
CA ASP A 55 -1.92 -0.02 26.58
C ASP A 55 -2.07 -1.53 26.73
N PRO A 56 -1.44 -2.14 27.74
CA PRO A 56 -1.71 -3.53 28.07
C PRO A 56 -3.20 -3.71 28.41
N MET A 57 -3.87 -4.60 27.70
CA MET A 57 -5.28 -4.89 27.92
C MET A 57 -5.46 -5.64 29.24
N ASN A 58 -6.36 -5.11 30.07
CA ASN A 58 -6.81 -5.71 31.32
C ASN A 58 -8.33 -5.70 31.33
N SER A 59 -8.95 -6.85 31.11
CA SER A 59 -10.40 -6.93 30.94
C SER A 59 -10.93 -8.33 31.25
N GLU A 60 -12.24 -8.42 31.49
CA GLU A 60 -12.98 -9.67 31.54
C GLU A 60 -14.00 -9.68 30.40
N VAL A 61 -14.18 -10.83 29.76
CA VAL A 61 -15.11 -11.03 28.65
C VAL A 61 -16.06 -12.16 29.01
N ASP A 62 -17.36 -11.86 29.01
CA ASP A 62 -18.42 -12.86 29.15
C ASP A 62 -18.59 -13.60 27.82
N ILE A 63 -18.06 -14.82 27.74
CA ILE A 63 -18.21 -15.68 26.56
C ILE A 63 -19.66 -16.15 26.48
N GLU A 64 -20.12 -16.79 27.56
CA GLU A 64 -21.50 -17.21 27.74
C GLU A 64 -21.98 -16.60 29.06
N GLN A 65 -22.99 -15.74 28.96
CA GLN A 65 -23.47 -14.94 30.07
C GLN A 65 -23.85 -15.82 31.27
N GLY A 66 -23.20 -15.60 32.41
CA GLY A 66 -23.47 -16.36 33.64
C GLY A 66 -22.77 -17.73 33.73
N VAL A 67 -22.07 -18.17 32.67
CA VAL A 67 -21.58 -19.56 32.55
C VAL A 67 -20.07 -19.61 32.27
N SER A 68 -19.55 -18.82 31.33
CA SER A 68 -18.16 -18.89 30.88
C SER A 68 -17.57 -17.51 30.68
N TYR A 69 -16.36 -17.29 31.20
CA TYR A 69 -15.68 -16.00 31.23
C TYR A 69 -14.21 -16.14 30.86
N HIS A 70 -13.68 -15.17 30.14
CA HIS A 70 -12.25 -15.04 29.88
C HIS A 70 -11.71 -13.78 30.54
N GLN A 71 -10.77 -13.92 31.46
CA GLN A 71 -10.05 -12.80 32.03
C GLN A 71 -8.70 -12.63 31.32
N LEU A 72 -8.47 -11.45 30.74
CA LEU A 72 -7.24 -11.04 30.08
C LEU A 72 -6.50 -10.08 31.01
N SER A 73 -5.24 -10.38 31.32
CA SER A 73 -4.40 -9.54 32.18
C SER A 73 -3.06 -9.23 31.53
N ASP A 74 -2.69 -7.94 31.48
CA ASP A 74 -1.46 -7.41 30.87
C ASP A 74 -1.23 -7.91 29.44
N PHE A 75 -2.32 -7.96 28.65
CA PHE A 75 -2.26 -8.42 27.26
C PHE A 75 -1.64 -7.36 26.35
N CYS A 76 -0.48 -7.66 25.77
CA CYS A 76 0.20 -6.80 24.82
C CYS A 76 0.25 -7.43 23.45
N LEU A 77 -0.20 -6.70 22.45
CA LEU A 77 -0.07 -7.08 21.04
C LEU A 77 1.25 -6.57 20.46
N ASP A 78 1.80 -7.29 19.49
CA ASP A 78 2.98 -6.88 18.75
C ASP A 78 2.63 -6.09 17.47
N GLN A 79 3.65 -5.80 16.67
CA GLN A 79 3.51 -5.07 15.41
C GLN A 79 2.42 -5.65 14.49
N PRO A 80 1.61 -4.79 13.85
CA PRO A 80 0.65 -5.23 12.84
C PRO A 80 1.36 -5.78 11.61
N ARG A 81 0.76 -6.81 11.01
CA ARG A 81 1.19 -7.40 9.73
C ARG A 81 0.01 -7.54 8.79
N LEU A 82 0.15 -7.01 7.59
CA LEU A 82 -0.80 -7.14 6.52
C LEU A 82 -0.57 -8.43 5.73
N THR A 83 -1.68 -9.01 5.30
CA THR A 83 -1.77 -10.05 4.29
C THR A 83 -2.88 -9.69 3.32
N PHE A 84 -2.76 -10.16 2.08
CA PHE A 84 -3.65 -9.79 0.99
C PHE A 84 -4.47 -11.00 0.52
N GLU A 85 -4.84 -11.88 1.45
CA GLU A 85 -5.65 -13.08 1.14
C GLU A 85 -7.03 -12.73 0.59
N ASN A 86 -7.60 -11.62 1.06
CA ASN A 86 -8.93 -11.12 0.66
C ASN A 86 -8.85 -9.93 -0.32
N ALA A 87 -7.67 -9.65 -0.89
CA ALA A 87 -7.46 -8.48 -1.73
C ALA A 87 -7.98 -8.64 -3.17
N ASP A 88 -8.76 -7.65 -3.60
CA ASP A 88 -9.20 -7.47 -4.98
C ASP A 88 -9.18 -5.98 -5.31
N LEU A 89 -8.86 -5.64 -6.57
CA LEU A 89 -8.82 -4.25 -7.02
C LEU A 89 -10.19 -3.53 -6.90
N SER A 90 -11.27 -4.22 -6.57
CA SER A 90 -12.56 -3.59 -6.23
C SER A 90 -12.50 -2.71 -4.99
N ASP A 91 -11.64 -3.03 -4.03
CA ASP A 91 -11.55 -2.32 -2.76
C ASP A 91 -10.10 -2.15 -2.26
N SER A 92 -9.97 -1.63 -1.05
CA SER A 92 -8.69 -1.38 -0.39
C SER A 92 -8.48 -2.33 0.79
N LYS A 93 -9.05 -3.53 0.74
CA LYS A 93 -9.03 -4.45 1.90
C LYS A 93 -7.72 -5.21 2.04
N ALA A 94 -7.35 -5.43 3.29
CA ALA A 94 -6.29 -6.35 3.68
C ALA A 94 -6.66 -7.03 5.00
N THR A 95 -6.07 -8.19 5.27
CA THR A 95 -6.22 -8.87 6.55
C THR A 95 -5.02 -8.54 7.42
N LEU A 96 -5.30 -8.01 8.62
CA LEU A 96 -4.31 -7.63 9.60
C LEU A 96 -4.17 -8.70 10.66
N MET A 97 -2.93 -9.01 11.03
CA MET A 97 -2.57 -9.96 12.08
C MET A 97 -1.65 -9.31 13.11
N MET A 98 -1.99 -9.47 14.38
CA MET A 98 -1.13 -9.17 15.53
C MET A 98 -1.06 -10.41 16.43
N ARG A 99 0.04 -10.62 17.14
CA ARG A 99 0.18 -11.67 18.16
C ARG A 99 0.30 -11.07 19.52
N THR A 100 -0.26 -11.77 20.51
CA THR A 100 0.00 -11.45 21.90
C THR A 100 1.43 -11.83 22.26
N VAL A 101 2.26 -10.88 22.67
CA VAL A 101 3.65 -11.14 23.10
C VAL A 101 3.81 -11.22 24.61
N ARG A 102 2.82 -10.72 25.36
CA ARG A 102 2.80 -10.73 26.82
C ARG A 102 1.35 -10.77 27.32
N GLY A 103 1.13 -11.44 28.44
CA GLY A 103 -0.16 -11.45 29.14
C GLY A 103 -0.53 -12.81 29.72
N LYS A 104 -1.63 -12.86 30.47
CA LYS A 104 -2.21 -14.08 31.06
C LYS A 104 -3.70 -14.14 30.80
N GLN A 105 -4.17 -15.26 30.26
CA GLN A 105 -5.58 -15.55 30.04
C GLN A 105 -6.04 -16.62 31.02
N LEU A 106 -7.05 -16.30 31.80
CA LEU A 106 -7.78 -17.26 32.62
C LEU A 106 -9.13 -17.53 31.95
N GLN A 107 -9.46 -18.81 31.77
CA GLN A 107 -10.83 -19.22 31.47
C GLN A 107 -11.48 -19.66 32.76
N LEU A 108 -12.68 -19.15 33.00
CA LEU A 108 -13.45 -19.40 34.20
C LEU A 108 -14.81 -19.97 33.80
N SER A 109 -15.30 -20.96 34.56
CA SER A 109 -16.68 -21.43 34.47
C SER A 109 -17.43 -21.15 35.76
N GLN A 110 -18.73 -20.91 35.63
CA GLN A 110 -19.65 -20.76 36.74
C GLN A 110 -20.82 -21.72 36.53
N ALA A 111 -20.90 -22.75 37.37
CA ALA A 111 -22.02 -23.67 37.34
C ALA A 111 -23.32 -22.95 37.72
N VAL A 112 -24.44 -23.33 37.09
CA VAL A 112 -25.76 -22.78 37.40
C VAL A 112 -26.08 -22.95 38.89
N GLY A 113 -26.44 -21.86 39.56
CA GLY A 113 -26.71 -21.85 41.00
C GLY A 113 -25.48 -21.72 41.90
N SER A 114 -24.27 -21.72 41.35
CA SER A 114 -23.04 -21.41 42.10
C SER A 114 -22.77 -19.92 42.15
N THR A 115 -22.27 -19.43 43.29
CA THR A 115 -21.70 -18.07 43.43
C THR A 115 -20.18 -18.04 43.23
N ARG A 116 -19.55 -19.20 43.02
CA ARG A 116 -18.11 -19.34 42.84
C ARG A 116 -17.78 -19.68 41.40
N ARG A 117 -16.79 -18.98 40.85
CA ARG A 117 -16.15 -19.29 39.57
C ARG A 117 -15.00 -20.27 39.77
N GLN A 118 -14.86 -21.21 38.85
CA GLN A 118 -13.77 -22.19 38.83
C GLN A 118 -12.86 -21.89 37.65
N VAL A 119 -11.54 -21.96 37.87
CA VAL A 119 -10.57 -21.84 36.78
C VAL A 119 -10.55 -23.13 35.99
N THR A 120 -10.92 -23.06 34.71
CA THR A 120 -10.88 -24.21 33.80
C THR A 120 -9.61 -24.25 32.96
N ARG A 121 -8.99 -23.08 32.70
CA ARG A 121 -7.72 -22.97 31.99
C ARG A 121 -6.93 -21.74 32.46
N LEU A 122 -5.61 -21.90 32.52
CA LEU A 122 -4.66 -20.80 32.65
C LEU A 122 -3.66 -20.88 31.50
N ALA A 123 -3.53 -19.80 30.75
CA ALA A 123 -2.55 -19.65 29.67
C ALA A 123 -1.72 -18.38 29.87
N LYS A 124 -0.41 -18.47 29.63
CA LYS A 124 0.49 -17.32 29.60
C LYS A 124 0.97 -17.12 28.16
N ALA A 125 0.80 -15.91 27.66
CA ALA A 125 1.30 -15.52 26.35
C ALA A 125 2.77 -15.09 26.45
N SER A 126 3.55 -15.48 25.44
CA SER A 126 4.92 -15.06 25.21
C SER A 126 5.14 -14.89 23.69
N PRO A 127 6.26 -14.29 23.25
CA PRO A 127 6.53 -14.13 21.81
C PRO A 127 6.56 -15.45 21.02
N ILE A 128 6.74 -16.59 21.69
CA ILE A 128 6.84 -17.92 21.06
C ILE A 128 5.45 -18.58 20.89
N ASN A 129 4.54 -18.39 21.84
CA ASN A 129 3.31 -19.19 21.95
C ASN A 129 2.02 -18.36 22.09
N GLY A 130 2.12 -17.04 21.94
CA GLY A 130 0.97 -16.18 22.12
C GLY A 130 -0.09 -16.33 21.02
N PRO A 131 -1.39 -16.26 21.39
CA PRO A 131 -2.48 -16.29 20.42
C PRO A 131 -2.43 -15.08 19.46
N SER A 132 -3.07 -15.23 18.31
CA SER A 132 -3.13 -14.18 17.29
C SER A 132 -4.49 -13.49 17.28
N LEU A 133 -4.51 -12.18 17.10
CA LEU A 133 -5.67 -11.41 16.69
C LEU A 133 -5.60 -11.24 15.16
N VAL A 134 -6.68 -11.59 14.47
CA VAL A 134 -6.81 -11.47 13.01
C VAL A 134 -8.11 -10.76 12.68
N PHE A 135 -8.07 -9.78 11.79
CA PHE A 135 -9.25 -9.03 11.36
C PHE A 135 -9.02 -8.37 10.00
N ASP A 136 -10.09 -8.01 9.31
CA ASP A 136 -10.01 -7.30 8.05
C ASP A 136 -10.00 -5.78 8.28
N ILE A 137 -9.18 -5.08 7.51
CA ILE A 137 -9.09 -3.61 7.49
C ILE A 137 -9.26 -3.08 6.09
N GLU A 138 -9.57 -1.80 5.99
CA GLU A 138 -9.55 -1.04 4.74
C GLU A 138 -8.47 0.05 4.82
N LEU A 139 -7.62 0.11 3.80
CA LEU A 139 -6.64 1.19 3.66
C LEU A 139 -7.34 2.48 3.21
N LYS A 140 -7.04 3.57 3.90
CA LYS A 140 -7.65 4.89 3.73
C LYS A 140 -6.60 5.92 3.32
N ASN A 141 -7.08 6.99 2.70
CA ASN A 141 -6.29 8.18 2.44
C ASN A 141 -6.80 9.35 3.30
N THR A 142 -5.90 10.20 3.80
CA THR A 142 -6.31 11.44 4.47
C THR A 142 -6.59 12.52 3.43
N ARG A 143 -7.81 13.07 3.41
CA ARG A 143 -8.18 14.20 2.54
C ARG A 143 -8.75 15.36 3.38
N ASN A 144 -7.89 16.33 3.71
CA ASN A 144 -8.18 17.65 4.33
C ASN A 144 -8.74 17.60 5.77
N ALA A 145 -8.39 18.46 6.74
CA ALA A 145 -7.70 19.74 6.74
C ALA A 145 -6.77 19.87 7.97
N VAL A 146 -5.77 20.74 7.85
CA VAL A 146 -4.69 21.07 8.81
C VAL A 146 -3.50 20.09 8.75
N SER A 147 -2.46 20.53 8.04
CA SER A 147 -1.15 19.92 7.81
C SER A 147 -0.99 19.01 6.60
N GLU A 148 0.07 19.31 5.87
CA GLU A 148 0.50 18.86 4.55
C GLU A 148 0.77 17.35 4.48
N ASN A 149 0.59 16.78 3.28
CA ASN A 149 0.95 15.43 2.81
C ASN A 149 -0.14 14.33 2.84
N GLY A 150 -0.20 13.58 1.74
CA GLY A 150 -1.20 12.54 1.50
C GLY A 150 -0.78 11.22 2.14
N ARG A 151 -1.34 10.88 3.30
CA ARG A 151 -0.99 9.65 4.05
C ARG A 151 -1.85 8.46 3.60
N VAL A 152 -1.21 7.31 3.40
CA VAL A 152 -1.83 5.99 3.29
C VAL A 152 -1.87 5.40 4.69
N TYR A 153 -3.04 5.15 5.26
CA TYR A 153 -3.16 4.69 6.64
C TYR A 153 -4.32 3.71 6.83
N PHE A 154 -4.38 3.05 7.98
CA PHE A 154 -5.55 2.31 8.43
C PHE A 154 -5.78 2.54 9.93
N SER A 155 -6.96 2.18 10.42
CA SER A 155 -7.31 2.26 11.84
C SER A 155 -7.73 0.90 12.38
N TYR A 156 -7.23 0.52 13.56
CA TYR A 156 -7.66 -0.69 14.25
C TYR A 156 -9.12 -0.68 14.66
N ALA A 157 -9.77 0.47 14.81
CA ALA A 157 -11.18 0.54 15.20
C ALA A 157 -12.13 0.36 14.01
N ALA A 158 -11.67 0.64 12.79
CA ALA A 158 -12.49 0.63 11.59
C ALA A 158 -12.55 -0.74 10.89
N GLY A 159 -11.99 -1.79 11.49
CA GLY A 159 -11.95 -3.11 10.89
C GLY A 159 -13.25 -3.90 11.04
N THR A 160 -13.25 -5.10 10.46
CA THR A 160 -14.35 -6.07 10.52
C THR A 160 -13.81 -7.49 10.70
N ASN A 161 -14.69 -8.46 10.98
CA ASN A 161 -14.33 -9.89 11.06
C ASN A 161 -13.20 -10.19 12.07
N TYR A 162 -13.28 -9.61 13.26
CA TYR A 162 -12.28 -9.87 14.30
C TYR A 162 -12.42 -11.28 14.85
N ALA A 163 -11.30 -12.00 14.85
CA ALA A 163 -11.15 -13.31 15.46
C ALA A 163 -9.89 -13.34 16.30
N PHE A 164 -10.02 -13.74 17.57
CA PHE A 164 -8.89 -13.88 18.48
C PHE A 164 -8.65 -15.35 18.85
N TYR A 165 -7.52 -15.89 18.42
CA TYR A 165 -7.12 -17.29 18.55
C TYR A 165 -6.65 -17.70 19.96
N GLY A 166 -7.16 -17.03 21.00
CA GLY A 166 -7.04 -17.43 22.41
C GLY A 166 -8.19 -18.32 22.90
N GLY A 167 -9.27 -18.43 22.13
CA GLY A 167 -10.41 -19.33 22.38
C GLY A 167 -10.23 -20.72 21.77
N THR A 168 -11.18 -21.61 22.03
CA THR A 168 -11.20 -22.99 21.54
C THR A 168 -12.29 -23.27 20.50
N THR A 169 -13.41 -22.55 20.58
CA THR A 169 -14.54 -22.65 19.63
C THR A 169 -14.63 -21.41 18.77
N GLN A 170 -15.19 -21.51 17.56
CA GLN A 170 -15.37 -20.33 16.68
C GLN A 170 -16.15 -19.21 17.39
N PHE A 171 -17.17 -19.57 18.17
CA PHE A 171 -17.93 -18.62 18.98
C PHE A 171 -17.04 -17.86 19.98
N GLU A 172 -16.12 -18.53 20.67
CA GLU A 172 -15.15 -17.86 21.53
C GLU A 172 -14.19 -16.96 20.74
N LEU A 173 -13.73 -17.40 19.56
CA LEU A 173 -12.82 -16.60 18.72
C LEU A 173 -13.47 -15.28 18.33
N ASP A 174 -14.73 -15.33 17.89
CA ASP A 174 -15.49 -14.18 17.43
C ASP A 174 -15.85 -13.24 18.60
N LYS A 175 -16.26 -13.79 19.75
CA LYS A 175 -16.56 -13.01 20.96
C LYS A 175 -15.34 -12.27 21.49
N LEU A 176 -14.20 -12.94 21.58
CA LEU A 176 -12.94 -12.31 22.00
C LEU A 176 -12.45 -11.30 20.95
N GLY A 177 -12.61 -11.61 19.66
CA GLY A 177 -12.28 -10.67 18.58
C GLY A 177 -13.12 -9.40 18.66
N LEU A 178 -14.44 -9.53 18.88
CA LEU A 178 -15.33 -8.38 19.08
C LEU A 178 -14.91 -7.54 20.29
N HIS A 179 -14.51 -8.17 21.39
CA HIS A 179 -13.99 -7.45 22.55
C HIS A 179 -12.74 -6.61 22.23
N PHE A 180 -11.81 -7.14 21.41
CA PHE A 180 -10.68 -6.35 20.90
C PHE A 180 -11.13 -5.17 20.04
N LYS A 181 -12.16 -5.34 19.22
CA LYS A 181 -12.74 -4.25 18.43
C LYS A 181 -13.27 -3.15 19.33
N GLU A 182 -14.08 -3.49 20.33
CA GLU A 182 -14.64 -2.54 21.30
C GLU A 182 -13.53 -1.80 22.07
N TYR A 183 -12.47 -2.53 22.44
CA TYR A 183 -11.28 -1.94 23.04
C TYR A 183 -10.60 -0.91 22.13
N PHE A 184 -10.44 -1.19 20.83
CA PHE A 184 -9.89 -0.21 19.88
C PHE A 184 -10.83 0.97 19.64
N GLU A 185 -12.14 0.74 19.59
CA GLU A 185 -13.14 1.81 19.45
C GLU A 185 -13.08 2.80 20.62
N ALA A 186 -12.76 2.34 21.84
CA ALA A 186 -12.57 3.23 22.99
C ALA A 186 -11.44 4.27 22.78
N TYR A 187 -10.41 3.99 21.98
CA TYR A 187 -9.36 4.97 21.64
C TYR A 187 -9.86 6.07 20.69
N THR A 188 -10.95 5.84 19.94
CA THR A 188 -11.49 6.83 18.99
C THR A 188 -12.18 8.00 19.69
N VAL A 189 -12.74 7.76 20.89
CA VAL A 189 -13.48 8.75 21.67
C VAL A 189 -12.63 9.41 22.75
N GLN A 190 -11.45 8.85 23.06
CA GLN A 190 -10.54 9.40 24.04
C GLN A 190 -9.72 10.56 23.43
N PRO A 191 -9.75 11.78 24.02
CA PRO A 191 -9.02 12.93 23.50
C PRO A 191 -7.52 12.64 23.37
N GLY A 192 -6.96 12.89 22.19
CA GLY A 192 -5.52 12.75 21.92
C GLY A 192 -5.02 11.32 21.74
N GLN A 193 -5.88 10.30 21.79
CA GLN A 193 -5.45 8.90 21.74
C GLN A 193 -5.69 8.20 20.39
N ARG A 194 -6.39 8.86 19.47
CA ARG A 194 -6.74 8.28 18.17
C ARG A 194 -5.51 7.84 17.35
N GLU A 195 -4.39 8.56 17.48
CA GLU A 195 -3.15 8.24 16.76
C GLU A 195 -2.57 6.88 17.16
N ILE A 196 -2.83 6.39 18.38
CA ILE A 196 -2.37 5.07 18.87
C ILE A 196 -2.90 3.92 18.00
N ILE A 197 -4.12 4.07 17.48
CA ILE A 197 -4.80 3.03 16.69
C ILE A 197 -4.76 3.29 15.17
N GLU A 198 -4.16 4.40 14.72
CA GLU A 198 -4.05 4.75 13.30
C GLU A 198 -2.61 4.58 12.83
N TYR A 199 -2.34 3.63 11.92
CA TYR A 199 -0.99 3.31 11.42
C TYR A 199 -0.83 3.76 9.96
N THR A 200 0.33 4.33 9.63
CA THR A 200 0.67 4.94 8.34
C THR A 200 1.63 4.05 7.55
N LEU A 201 1.19 3.59 6.38
CA LEU A 201 1.99 2.78 5.45
C LEU A 201 2.92 3.61 4.55
N GLY A 202 2.68 4.91 4.45
CA GLY A 202 3.45 5.78 3.60
C GLY A 202 2.78 7.12 3.39
N GLU A 203 3.54 8.03 2.79
CA GLU A 203 3.16 9.42 2.62
C GLU A 203 3.58 9.91 1.24
N LEU A 204 2.66 10.61 0.57
CA LEU A 204 2.94 11.36 -0.64
C LEU A 204 3.28 12.79 -0.25
N ALA A 205 4.56 13.13 -0.31
CA ALA A 205 5.05 14.48 -0.06
C ALA A 205 4.67 15.42 -1.21
N ASN A 206 4.14 16.60 -0.87
CA ASN A 206 3.92 17.68 -1.82
C ASN A 206 4.94 18.80 -1.56
N LEU A 207 6.09 18.73 -2.22
CA LEU A 207 7.13 19.75 -2.13
C LEU A 207 7.02 20.74 -3.29
N ALA A 208 7.24 22.04 -3.00
CA ALA A 208 7.02 23.14 -3.93
C ALA A 208 7.81 23.06 -5.25
N ASP A 209 8.93 22.33 -5.29
CA ASP A 209 9.83 22.24 -6.44
C ASP A 209 9.81 20.88 -7.15
N LEU A 210 8.88 19.99 -6.81
CA LEU A 210 8.77 18.71 -7.51
C LEU A 210 8.14 18.90 -8.90
N ILE A 211 8.68 18.22 -9.90
CA ILE A 211 8.06 18.10 -11.23
C ILE A 211 6.80 17.21 -11.16
N LEU A 212 6.83 16.21 -10.29
CA LEU A 212 5.71 15.30 -9.99
C LEU A 212 5.08 15.72 -8.67
N LYS A 213 4.12 16.65 -8.71
CA LYS A 213 3.37 17.09 -7.52
C LYS A 213 2.09 16.27 -7.37
N PRO A 214 2.01 15.37 -6.38
CA PRO A 214 0.78 14.63 -6.11
C PRO A 214 -0.32 15.58 -5.65
N LYS A 215 -1.49 15.49 -6.30
CA LYS A 215 -2.69 16.26 -5.96
C LYS A 215 -3.66 15.43 -5.12
N ASP A 216 -3.88 14.19 -5.50
CA ASP A 216 -4.77 13.23 -4.84
C ASP A 216 -4.31 11.82 -5.20
N PHE A 217 -4.86 10.81 -4.53
CA PHE A 217 -4.65 9.42 -4.92
C PHE A 217 -5.78 8.52 -4.45
N LYS A 218 -5.98 7.41 -5.16
CA LYS A 218 -6.83 6.30 -4.72
C LYS A 218 -5.96 5.11 -4.33
N ILE A 219 -6.42 4.35 -3.34
CA ILE A 219 -5.75 3.13 -2.89
C ILE A 219 -6.56 1.93 -3.42
N ARG A 220 -5.85 0.86 -3.76
CA ARG A 220 -6.38 -0.49 -3.95
C ARG A 220 -5.42 -1.51 -3.36
N THR A 221 -5.91 -2.72 -3.19
CA THR A 221 -5.06 -3.88 -2.90
C THR A 221 -5.18 -4.91 -4.02
N HIS A 222 -4.09 -5.61 -4.30
CA HIS A 222 -4.03 -6.58 -5.39
C HIS A 222 -3.38 -7.86 -4.87
N GLY A 223 -4.17 -8.92 -4.72
CA GLY A 223 -3.64 -10.25 -4.40
C GLY A 223 -2.71 -10.75 -5.49
N ALA A 224 -1.55 -11.30 -5.11
CA ALA A 224 -0.60 -11.81 -6.09
C ALA A 224 -1.18 -13.03 -6.84
N PRO A 225 -0.81 -13.25 -8.12
CA PRO A 225 -1.25 -14.43 -8.86
C PRO A 225 -0.87 -15.73 -8.15
N GLY A 226 -1.81 -16.67 -8.05
CA GLY A 226 -1.59 -18.00 -7.47
C GLY A 226 -1.58 -18.06 -5.94
N THR A 227 -1.77 -16.97 -5.21
CA THR A 227 -1.51 -16.92 -3.74
C THR A 227 -2.75 -17.16 -2.85
N ARG A 228 -3.83 -17.69 -3.44
CA ARG A 228 -5.10 -17.95 -2.73
C ARG A 228 -5.14 -19.27 -1.96
N LEU A 229 -4.21 -20.18 -2.23
CA LEU A 229 -4.20 -21.51 -1.62
C LEU A 229 -3.40 -21.50 -0.30
N ARG A 230 -4.07 -21.78 0.82
CA ARG A 230 -3.49 -21.76 2.19
C ARG A 230 -2.29 -22.67 2.39
N ASN A 231 -2.11 -23.70 1.56
CA ASN A 231 -1.00 -24.63 1.64
C ASN A 231 0.27 -24.15 0.89
N GLN A 232 0.24 -22.98 0.25
CA GLN A 232 1.39 -22.41 -0.43
C GLN A 232 2.15 -21.43 0.46
N ALA A 233 3.47 -21.41 0.34
CA ALA A 233 4.32 -20.47 1.07
C ALA A 233 4.03 -18.99 0.72
N SER A 234 3.52 -18.75 -0.49
CA SER A 234 3.11 -17.44 -0.99
C SER A 234 1.73 -17.02 -0.51
N PHE A 235 1.02 -17.83 0.29
CA PHE A 235 -0.34 -17.51 0.72
C PHE A 235 -0.43 -16.10 1.35
N GLY A 236 -1.40 -15.34 0.86
CA GLY A 236 -1.63 -13.96 1.29
C GLY A 236 -0.59 -12.95 0.81
N ASP A 237 0.29 -13.30 -0.13
CA ASP A 237 1.07 -12.30 -0.88
C ASP A 237 0.17 -11.43 -1.75
N GLY A 238 0.54 -10.16 -1.85
CA GLY A 238 -0.13 -9.16 -2.66
C GLY A 238 0.61 -7.83 -2.59
N ALA A 239 -0.04 -6.81 -3.12
CA ALA A 239 0.50 -5.46 -3.20
C ALA A 239 -0.53 -4.41 -2.79
N VAL A 240 -0.05 -3.31 -2.22
CA VAL A 240 -0.79 -2.05 -2.18
C VAL A 240 -0.56 -1.34 -3.50
N VAL A 241 -1.62 -0.82 -4.11
CA VAL A 241 -1.57 -0.10 -5.39
C VAL A 241 -2.15 1.30 -5.19
N LEU A 242 -1.35 2.32 -5.49
CA LEU A 242 -1.74 3.72 -5.42
C LEU A 242 -1.94 4.25 -6.84
N PHE A 243 -3.12 4.81 -7.10
CA PHE A 243 -3.45 5.53 -8.33
C PHE A 243 -3.35 7.02 -8.05
N VAL A 244 -2.25 7.64 -8.47
CA VAL A 244 -1.87 9.00 -8.06
C VAL A 244 -2.27 9.99 -9.15
N GLU A 245 -2.99 11.03 -8.75
CA GLU A 245 -3.27 12.21 -9.56
C GLU A 245 -2.16 13.24 -9.35
N LEU A 246 -1.72 13.86 -10.44
CA LEU A 246 -0.70 14.93 -10.39
C LEU A 246 -1.32 16.28 -10.74
N GLU A 247 -0.77 17.35 -10.15
CA GLU A 247 -1.08 18.70 -10.61
C GLU A 247 -0.73 18.87 -12.11
N GLY A 248 -1.62 19.52 -12.86
CA GLY A 248 -1.43 19.75 -14.30
C GLY A 248 -1.76 18.55 -15.21
N PHE A 249 -2.21 17.42 -14.65
CA PHE A 249 -2.77 16.31 -15.43
C PHE A 249 -4.29 16.21 -15.25
N ASP A 250 -5.02 16.10 -16.36
CA ASP A 250 -6.47 15.92 -16.32
C ASP A 250 -6.82 14.47 -15.96
N SER A 251 -7.18 14.27 -14.69
CA SER A 251 -7.66 12.99 -14.15
C SER A 251 -9.18 12.99 -13.94
N SER A 252 -9.93 13.90 -14.56
CA SER A 252 -11.38 14.08 -14.31
C SER A 252 -12.22 12.83 -14.59
N ASN A 253 -11.79 12.00 -15.55
CA ASN A 253 -12.43 10.73 -15.91
C ASN A 253 -11.65 9.51 -15.40
N ALA A 254 -10.67 9.70 -14.51
CA ALA A 254 -9.84 8.61 -13.99
C ALA A 254 -10.65 7.75 -13.00
N ILE A 255 -10.63 6.43 -13.21
CA ILE A 255 -11.37 5.47 -12.38
C ILE A 255 -10.46 4.26 -12.16
N PRO A 256 -10.09 3.93 -10.90
CA PRO A 256 -9.29 2.76 -10.63
C PRO A 256 -10.02 1.49 -11.12
N PRO A 257 -9.27 0.47 -11.60
CA PRO A 257 -9.87 -0.82 -11.89
C PRO A 257 -10.57 -1.36 -10.65
N ASP A 258 -11.61 -2.16 -10.87
CA ASP A 258 -12.46 -2.76 -9.85
C ASP A 258 -12.34 -4.29 -9.79
N ARG A 259 -11.38 -4.88 -10.50
CA ARG A 259 -11.17 -6.33 -10.57
C ARG A 259 -9.73 -6.66 -10.98
N ASN A 260 -9.16 -7.69 -10.36
CA ASN A 260 -7.75 -8.11 -10.55
C ASN A 260 -7.33 -8.41 -12.00
N ASP A 261 -8.25 -8.75 -12.91
CA ASP A 261 -7.92 -9.05 -14.31
C ASP A 261 -7.78 -7.80 -15.20
N LYS A 262 -8.30 -6.64 -14.76
CA LYS A 262 -8.21 -5.39 -15.53
C LYS A 262 -6.80 -4.80 -15.51
N LEU A 263 -6.07 -4.95 -14.42
CA LEU A 263 -4.69 -4.49 -14.27
C LEU A 263 -3.79 -5.71 -14.03
N PRO A 264 -2.73 -5.92 -14.81
CA PRO A 264 -1.78 -7.00 -14.53
C PRO A 264 -1.11 -6.77 -13.18
N TYR A 265 -0.69 -7.84 -12.52
CA TYR A 265 0.06 -7.70 -11.27
C TYR A 265 1.36 -6.94 -11.52
N LEU A 266 1.54 -5.79 -10.87
CA LEU A 266 2.57 -4.82 -11.23
C LEU A 266 3.98 -5.16 -10.73
N LEU A 267 4.14 -6.26 -10.00
CA LEU A 267 5.40 -6.65 -9.38
C LEU A 267 5.91 -7.95 -10.01
N PRO A 268 6.79 -7.86 -11.03
CA PRO A 268 7.47 -9.03 -11.57
C PRO A 268 8.39 -9.68 -10.52
N ASP A 269 8.81 -10.91 -10.79
CA ASP A 269 9.71 -11.64 -9.91
C ASP A 269 11.01 -10.87 -9.65
N GLY A 270 11.42 -10.80 -8.38
CA GLY A 270 12.60 -10.06 -7.92
C GLY A 270 12.37 -8.59 -7.58
N TYR A 271 11.16 -8.06 -7.81
CA TYR A 271 10.83 -6.66 -7.52
C TYR A 271 9.84 -6.55 -6.36
N SER A 272 10.16 -5.67 -5.40
CA SER A 272 9.30 -5.39 -4.23
C SER A 272 8.45 -4.13 -4.39
N ALA A 273 8.78 -3.29 -5.37
CA ALA A 273 8.02 -2.10 -5.73
C ALA A 273 8.15 -1.78 -7.23
N ASN A 274 7.17 -1.07 -7.77
CA ASN A 274 7.17 -0.61 -9.16
C ASN A 274 6.39 0.71 -9.29
N VAL A 275 6.79 1.55 -10.25
CA VAL A 275 6.13 2.82 -10.58
C VAL A 275 5.88 2.86 -12.08
N LEU A 276 4.61 2.93 -12.46
CA LEU A 276 4.19 3.23 -13.82
C LEU A 276 3.92 4.73 -13.95
N ILE A 277 4.52 5.36 -14.96
CA ILE A 277 4.30 6.77 -15.24
C ILE A 277 3.78 6.92 -16.67
N ASN A 278 2.77 7.77 -16.83
CA ASN A 278 2.20 8.09 -18.11
C ASN A 278 3.24 8.79 -19.02
N SER A 279 3.49 8.19 -20.18
CA SER A 279 4.48 8.67 -21.16
C SER A 279 4.20 10.09 -21.64
N ASP A 280 2.93 10.45 -21.80
CA ASP A 280 2.52 11.75 -22.33
C ASP A 280 2.77 12.84 -21.29
N PHE A 281 2.54 12.52 -20.01
CA PHE A 281 2.87 13.41 -18.90
C PHE A 281 4.38 13.66 -18.82
N ILE A 282 5.20 12.60 -18.84
CA ILE A 282 6.67 12.74 -18.83
C ILE A 282 7.14 13.55 -20.04
N THR A 283 6.60 13.25 -21.21
CA THR A 283 7.00 13.91 -22.45
C THR A 283 6.69 15.40 -22.39
N LYS A 284 5.47 15.77 -21.98
CA LYS A 284 5.04 17.17 -21.90
C LYS A 284 5.75 17.96 -20.81
N ASN A 285 5.86 17.39 -19.60
CA ASN A 285 6.27 18.14 -18.42
C ASN A 285 7.75 18.03 -18.07
N LEU A 286 8.43 16.97 -18.53
CA LEU A 286 9.87 16.79 -18.32
C LEU A 286 10.64 17.04 -19.62
N ILE A 287 10.39 16.25 -20.66
CA ILE A 287 11.20 16.28 -21.90
C ILE A 287 11.03 17.61 -22.63
N ILE A 288 9.80 17.99 -22.99
CA ILE A 288 9.54 19.23 -23.76
C ILE A 288 9.94 20.46 -22.97
N LYS A 289 9.71 20.48 -21.65
CA LYS A 289 10.13 21.58 -20.78
C LYS A 289 11.65 21.77 -20.83
N GLN A 290 12.40 20.68 -20.61
CA GLN A 290 13.87 20.72 -20.66
C GLN A 290 14.39 21.13 -22.04
N LEU A 291 13.78 20.62 -23.11
CA LEU A 291 14.18 20.97 -24.48
C LEU A 291 14.01 22.46 -24.76
N LYS A 292 12.89 23.06 -24.34
CA LYS A 292 12.65 24.51 -24.47
C LYS A 292 13.65 25.35 -23.67
N GLU A 293 14.04 24.89 -22.49
CA GLU A 293 15.05 25.59 -21.67
C GLU A 293 16.47 25.47 -22.28
N SER A 294 16.78 24.36 -22.96
CA SER A 294 18.09 24.11 -23.55
C SER A 294 18.33 24.69 -24.95
N ALA A 295 17.27 25.07 -25.66
CA ALA A 295 17.36 25.49 -27.06
C ALA A 295 16.94 26.95 -27.26
N SER A 296 17.92 27.80 -27.56
CA SER A 296 17.70 29.21 -27.93
C SER A 296 17.24 29.30 -29.39
N GLY A 297 15.94 29.13 -29.66
CA GLY A 297 15.41 29.26 -31.03
C GLY A 297 14.08 28.57 -31.32
N ILE A 298 13.60 27.72 -30.41
CA ILE A 298 12.33 27.01 -30.62
C ILE A 298 11.13 27.91 -30.26
N SER A 299 10.26 28.16 -31.22
CA SER A 299 9.02 28.94 -31.04
C SER A 299 7.80 28.07 -30.75
N LEU A 300 7.75 26.85 -31.30
CA LEU A 300 6.73 25.83 -31.02
C LEU A 300 7.42 24.48 -30.86
N LEU A 301 7.06 23.71 -29.82
CA LEU A 301 7.46 22.30 -29.66
C LEU A 301 6.21 21.51 -29.29
N ASP A 302 5.81 20.62 -30.18
CA ASP A 302 4.66 19.75 -30.05
C ASP A 302 5.08 18.29 -30.21
N TRP A 303 4.24 17.36 -29.77
CA TRP A 303 4.51 15.92 -29.90
C TRP A 303 3.25 15.19 -30.35
N ALA A 304 3.45 14.13 -31.11
CA ALA A 304 2.39 13.25 -31.54
C ALA A 304 2.83 11.79 -31.48
N PRO A 305 1.94 10.86 -31.10
CA PRO A 305 2.22 9.44 -31.27
C PRO A 305 2.41 9.11 -32.75
N LEU A 306 3.44 8.32 -33.07
CA LEU A 306 3.71 7.89 -34.45
C LEU A 306 2.87 6.65 -34.80
N LEU A 307 2.40 6.57 -36.05
CA LEU A 307 1.64 5.42 -36.58
C LEU A 307 2.42 4.11 -36.50
N THR A 308 3.76 4.17 -36.53
CA THR A 308 4.68 3.03 -36.45
C THR A 308 5.03 2.63 -35.01
N GLY A 309 4.42 3.27 -34.01
CA GLY A 309 4.85 3.20 -32.62
C GLY A 309 5.99 4.17 -32.31
N GLY A 310 5.99 4.70 -31.08
CA GLY A 310 6.92 5.73 -30.63
C GLY A 310 6.32 7.14 -30.54
N LEU A 311 7.14 8.10 -30.13
CA LEU A 311 6.77 9.51 -29.99
C LEU A 311 7.54 10.33 -31.02
N GLY A 312 6.82 11.10 -31.83
CA GLY A 312 7.37 12.08 -32.75
C GLY A 312 7.32 13.46 -32.13
N TYR A 313 8.36 14.25 -32.35
CA TYR A 313 8.43 15.63 -31.89
C TYR A 313 8.49 16.57 -33.08
N ARG A 314 7.76 17.68 -33.01
CA ARG A 314 7.72 18.72 -34.04
C ARG A 314 8.10 20.05 -33.42
N ALA A 315 9.14 20.67 -33.95
CA ALA A 315 9.56 22.01 -33.55
C ALA A 315 9.46 23.03 -34.70
N THR A 316 9.26 24.30 -34.37
CA THR A 316 9.45 25.43 -35.32
C THR A 316 10.56 26.35 -34.83
N GLY A 317 11.49 26.71 -35.71
CA GLY A 317 12.70 27.48 -35.41
C GLY A 317 14.00 26.66 -35.52
N GLU A 318 15.15 27.29 -35.25
CA GLU A 318 16.45 26.60 -35.28
C GLU A 318 16.59 25.69 -34.07
N LEU A 319 16.74 24.38 -34.33
CA LEU A 319 16.90 23.35 -33.31
C LEU A 319 18.21 22.59 -33.53
N SER A 320 19.15 22.75 -32.59
CA SER A 320 20.36 21.94 -32.51
C SER A 320 20.37 21.23 -31.17
N ILE A 321 20.14 19.92 -31.18
CA ILE A 321 20.24 19.06 -29.99
C ILE A 321 21.13 17.87 -30.36
N ASP A 322 22.20 17.65 -29.59
CA ASP A 322 23.08 16.51 -29.79
C ASP A 322 22.35 15.18 -29.54
N GLY A 323 22.53 14.21 -30.44
CA GLY A 323 22.02 12.84 -30.28
C GLY A 323 20.57 12.60 -30.71
N PHE A 324 19.98 13.50 -31.51
CA PHE A 324 18.69 13.30 -32.18
C PHE A 324 18.85 13.22 -33.70
N GLU A 325 18.03 12.39 -34.34
CA GLU A 325 17.94 12.34 -35.79
C GLU A 325 16.87 13.32 -36.27
N PHE A 326 17.26 14.21 -37.18
CA PHE A 326 16.41 15.26 -37.72
C PHE A 326 15.92 14.86 -39.12
N TYR A 327 14.62 15.06 -39.36
CA TYR A 327 13.95 14.80 -40.62
C TYR A 327 13.27 16.09 -41.07
N ASP A 328 13.71 16.62 -42.21
CA ASP A 328 13.21 17.87 -42.77
C ASP A 328 12.07 17.56 -43.77
N ASN A 329 10.82 17.47 -43.28
CA ASN A 329 9.72 16.95 -44.10
C ASN A 329 8.37 17.72 -43.95
N ALA A 330 8.34 18.92 -43.37
CA ALA A 330 7.06 19.56 -43.03
C ALA A 330 6.92 21.06 -43.39
N GLY A 331 7.66 21.55 -44.39
CA GLY A 331 7.58 22.91 -44.92
C GLY A 331 8.63 23.89 -44.37
N PRO A 332 8.67 25.16 -44.84
CA PRO A 332 9.69 26.11 -44.40
C PRO A 332 9.58 26.36 -42.88
N ASN A 333 10.71 26.19 -42.18
CA ASN A 333 10.91 26.41 -40.73
C ASN A 333 10.27 25.37 -39.78
N VAL A 334 10.02 24.14 -40.23
CA VAL A 334 9.50 23.05 -39.37
C VAL A 334 10.49 21.89 -39.35
N THR A 335 11.10 21.65 -38.20
CA THR A 335 11.99 20.49 -38.00
C THR A 335 11.24 19.38 -37.26
N THR A 336 11.17 18.20 -37.88
CA THR A 336 10.67 16.98 -37.21
C THR A 336 11.86 16.18 -36.73
N PHE A 337 11.81 15.63 -35.52
CA PHE A 337 12.88 14.78 -35.03
C PHE A 337 12.30 13.60 -34.24
N THR A 338 13.02 12.49 -34.30
CA THR A 338 12.66 11.27 -33.60
C THR A 338 13.88 10.70 -32.91
N LYS A 339 13.66 10.05 -31.75
CA LYS A 339 14.67 9.19 -31.15
C LYS A 339 14.13 7.77 -31.13
N TYR A 340 14.60 6.95 -32.06
CA TYR A 340 14.36 5.51 -32.03
C TYR A 340 15.21 4.93 -30.89
N ASN A 341 14.57 4.27 -29.93
CA ASN A 341 15.21 3.62 -28.78
C ASN A 341 15.90 4.59 -27.79
N ALA A 342 15.12 5.34 -27.01
CA ALA A 342 15.63 5.94 -25.79
C ALA A 342 15.74 4.86 -24.69
N THR A 343 16.89 4.22 -24.57
CA THR A 343 17.21 3.45 -23.36
C THR A 343 17.50 4.43 -22.23
N TYR A 344 16.57 4.53 -21.28
CA TYR A 344 16.80 5.23 -20.02
C TYR A 344 17.52 4.28 -19.07
N THR A 345 18.84 4.37 -18.99
CA THR A 345 19.60 3.70 -17.92
C THR A 345 19.52 4.56 -16.67
N CYS A 346 19.07 3.97 -15.56
CA CYS A 346 19.16 4.60 -14.25
C CYS A 346 20.61 5.09 -14.01
N PRO A 347 20.83 6.34 -13.56
CA PRO A 347 22.19 6.81 -13.28
C PRO A 347 22.85 5.87 -12.25
N PRO A 348 24.10 5.43 -12.46
CA PRO A 348 24.78 4.51 -11.54
C PRO A 348 24.96 5.04 -10.11
N ASN A 349 24.69 6.33 -9.88
CA ASN A 349 24.97 7.03 -8.63
C ASN A 349 23.73 7.63 -7.94
N MET A 350 22.58 6.94 -7.94
CA MET A 350 21.69 7.08 -6.79
C MET A 350 22.27 6.23 -5.67
N THR A 351 23.18 6.82 -4.89
CA THR A 351 23.57 6.30 -3.58
C THR A 351 22.32 5.85 -2.86
N GLN A 352 22.28 4.57 -2.50
CA GLN A 352 21.31 4.06 -1.54
C GLN A 352 21.26 5.05 -0.37
N PRO A 353 20.06 5.43 0.13
CA PRO A 353 20.02 6.13 1.41
C PRO A 353 20.80 5.25 2.39
N LYS A 354 21.85 5.82 2.99
CA LYS A 354 22.56 5.16 4.09
C LYS A 354 21.50 4.79 5.11
N ILE A 355 21.20 3.50 5.21
CA ILE A 355 20.58 2.94 6.39
C ILE A 355 21.63 3.19 7.47
N LEU A 356 21.33 4.12 8.38
CA LEU A 356 22.07 4.23 9.63
C LEU A 356 21.88 2.89 10.34
N GLU A 357 22.97 2.14 10.50
CA GLU A 357 23.02 0.93 11.32
C GLU A 357 22.65 1.22 12.78
#